data_AF-A0A1Y5GUQ1-F1
#
_entry.id   AF-A0A1Y5GUQ1-F1
#
_cell.length_a   1.000
_cell.length_b   1.000
_cell.length_c   1.000
_cell.angle_alpha   90.00
_cell.angle_beta   90.00
_cell.angle_gamma   90.00
#
_symmetry.space_group_name_H-M   'P 1'
#
loop_
_entity.id
_entity.type
_entity.pdbx_description
1 polymer ?
#
loop_
_entity_poly.entity_id
_entity_poly.type
_entity_poly.pdbx_seq_one_letter_code
_entity_poly.pdbx_strand_id
1 'polypeptide(L)'
;MVLGAGISTGLSLGGCSAPVGTLPDGIHYLSAKHIPLFDKLISVLLPVEGSILTPPDAVPVIANIDAMLGVMNASTREDVLVLFDLFEYSSIFSAELTRFSQLDNDDAWEHIEACQSSGLFIQRAVVTAMKKFIYIGYWRDEQTWKPIEFDGPVSKKWNLPSLGNAPLPTA
;
A
#
# COMPACT_ATOMS: atom_id res chain seq x y z
N MET A 1 27.40 -41.30 41.77
CA MET A 1 27.60 -41.08 40.32
C MET A 1 26.43 -41.74 39.60
N VAL A 2 25.55 -41.11 38.82
CA VAL A 2 25.28 -39.73 38.40
C VAL A 2 23.76 -39.69 38.13
N LEU A 3 23.02 -38.73 38.70
CA LEU A 3 21.64 -38.46 38.30
C LEU A 3 21.64 -37.80 36.91
N GLY A 4 20.97 -38.40 35.94
CA GLY A 4 20.77 -37.81 34.62
C GLY A 4 19.68 -36.74 34.68
N ALA A 5 20.07 -35.46 34.66
CA ALA A 5 19.16 -34.35 34.46
C ALA A 5 18.82 -34.25 32.96
N GLY A 6 17.58 -34.56 32.60
CA GLY A 6 17.04 -34.30 31.27
C GLY A 6 16.84 -32.79 31.09
N ILE A 7 17.67 -32.17 30.26
CA ILE A 7 17.52 -30.77 29.89
C ILE A 7 16.45 -30.71 28.79
N SER A 8 15.23 -30.33 29.17
CA SER A 8 14.21 -29.91 28.20
C SER A 8 14.64 -28.56 27.61
N THR A 9 15.31 -28.58 26.48
CA THR A 9 15.41 -27.41 25.59
C THR A 9 14.02 -27.12 25.02
N GLY A 10 13.28 -26.24 25.70
CA GLY A 10 12.09 -25.63 25.12
C GLY A 10 12.52 -24.79 23.92
N LEU A 11 12.05 -25.15 22.72
CA LEU A 11 12.07 -24.25 21.58
C LEU A 11 11.19 -23.04 21.95
N SER A 12 11.83 -21.92 22.26
CA SER A 12 11.16 -20.62 22.26
C SER A 12 10.89 -20.27 20.80
N LEU A 13 9.69 -20.56 20.31
CA LEU A 13 9.16 -19.91 19.11
C LEU A 13 9.04 -18.43 19.46
N GLY A 14 9.99 -17.62 18.98
CA GLY A 14 9.93 -16.17 19.09
C GLY A 14 8.57 -15.73 18.55
N GLY A 15 7.72 -15.22 19.45
CA GLY A 15 6.41 -14.74 19.10
C GLY A 15 6.55 -13.69 18.00
N CYS A 16 5.71 -13.82 16.97
CA CYS A 16 5.58 -12.85 15.87
C CYS A 16 5.40 -11.45 16.46
N SER A 17 6.50 -10.72 16.60
CA SER A 17 6.43 -9.32 16.97
C SER A 17 5.86 -8.60 15.76
N ALA A 18 4.64 -8.05 15.91
CA ALA A 18 4.10 -7.18 14.90
C ALA A 18 5.03 -5.95 14.81
N PRO A 19 5.55 -5.61 13.63
CA PRO A 19 6.23 -4.34 13.43
C PRO A 19 5.16 -3.29 13.65
N VAL A 20 5.35 -2.49 14.69
CA VAL A 20 4.52 -1.32 14.95
C VAL A 20 5.17 -0.22 14.13
N GLY A 21 4.62 0.08 12.95
CA GLY A 21 5.01 1.29 12.23
C GLY A 21 4.61 2.52 13.04
N THR A 22 5.37 3.61 12.91
CA THR A 22 4.99 4.88 13.52
C THR A 22 3.82 5.44 12.72
N LEU A 23 2.68 5.64 13.37
CA LEU A 23 1.52 6.22 12.71
C LEU A 23 1.79 7.71 12.44
N PRO A 24 1.77 8.19 11.20
CA PRO A 24 1.87 9.62 10.91
C PRO A 24 0.73 10.41 11.58
N ASP A 25 0.96 11.69 11.83
CA ASP A 25 -0.09 12.60 12.33
C ASP A 25 -1.25 12.69 11.31
N GLY A 26 -2.48 12.81 11.83
CA GLY A 26 -3.68 13.01 10.99
C GLY A 26 -4.19 11.75 10.28
N ILE A 27 -3.69 10.56 10.63
CA ILE A 27 -4.22 9.28 10.15
C ILE A 27 -5.45 8.88 10.98
N HIS A 28 -6.56 8.56 10.30
CA HIS A 28 -7.85 8.29 10.92
C HIS A 28 -8.35 6.85 10.76
N TYR A 29 -7.98 6.15 9.68
CA TYR A 29 -8.53 4.83 9.32
C TYR A 29 -7.47 3.74 9.21
N LEU A 30 -6.29 4.08 8.70
CA LEU A 30 -5.13 3.23 8.79
C LEU A 30 -4.70 3.10 10.26
N SER A 31 -3.91 2.07 10.53
CA SER A 31 -3.39 1.79 11.86
C SER A 31 -1.93 1.37 11.72
N ALA A 32 -1.21 1.33 12.83
CA ALA A 32 0.23 1.05 12.86
C ALA A 32 0.61 -0.26 12.15
N LYS A 33 -0.29 -1.26 12.09
CA LYS A 33 -0.04 -2.53 11.38
C LYS A 33 0.00 -2.39 9.85
N HIS A 34 -0.67 -1.38 9.28
CA HIS A 34 -0.72 -1.17 7.83
C HIS A 34 0.48 -0.38 7.32
N ILE A 35 1.17 0.37 8.19
CA ILE A 35 2.25 1.28 7.80
C ILE A 35 3.42 0.54 7.11
N PRO A 36 3.95 -0.58 7.65
CA PRO A 36 5.06 -1.29 7.00
C PRO A 36 4.73 -1.80 5.59
N LEU A 37 3.48 -2.23 5.36
CA LEU A 37 3.00 -2.64 4.04
C LEU A 37 3.10 -1.47 3.05
N PHE A 38 2.59 -0.29 3.44
CA PHE A 38 2.59 0.88 2.59
C PHE A 38 4.00 1.44 2.37
N ASP A 39 4.86 1.46 3.38
CA ASP A 39 6.27 1.86 3.24
C ASP A 39 6.98 0.96 2.22
N LYS A 40 6.81 -0.36 2.32
CA LYS A 40 7.37 -1.32 1.36
C LYS A 40 6.84 -1.07 -0.05
N LEU A 41 5.52 -0.95 -0.20
CA LEU A 41 4.90 -0.70 -1.49
C LEU A 41 5.33 0.63 -2.12
N ILE A 42 5.49 1.70 -1.34
CA ILE A 42 6.03 2.99 -1.80
C ILE A 42 7.45 2.78 -2.33
N SER A 43 8.31 2.12 -1.56
CA SER A 43 9.70 1.90 -1.95
C SER A 43 9.86 1.08 -3.23
N VAL A 44 8.95 0.11 -3.47
CA VAL A 44 9.01 -0.81 -4.62
C VAL A 44 8.30 -0.25 -5.85
N LEU A 45 7.16 0.41 -5.68
CA LEU A 45 6.33 0.89 -6.80
C LEU A 45 6.66 2.34 -7.21
N LEU A 46 7.36 3.10 -6.38
CA LEU A 46 7.80 4.46 -6.68
C LEU A 46 9.35 4.59 -6.60
N PRO A 47 10.13 3.81 -7.39
CA PRO A 47 11.59 3.89 -7.42
C PRO A 47 12.04 5.13 -8.20
N VAL A 48 11.74 6.32 -7.68
CA VAL A 48 11.98 7.60 -8.35
C VAL A 48 13.38 8.18 -8.10
N GLU A 49 14.22 7.47 -7.37
CA GLU A 49 15.61 7.88 -7.11
C GLU A 49 16.38 8.10 -8.41
N GLY A 50 17.10 9.22 -8.51
CA GLY A 50 17.83 9.60 -9.72
C GLY A 50 16.97 10.07 -10.89
N SER A 51 15.64 10.10 -10.75
CA SER A 51 14.72 10.64 -11.75
C SER A 51 14.43 12.13 -11.53
N ILE A 52 13.67 12.72 -12.46
CA ILE A 52 13.16 14.09 -12.31
C ILE A 52 11.98 14.19 -11.33
N LEU A 53 11.37 13.06 -10.98
CA LEU A 53 10.12 13.01 -10.21
C LEU A 53 10.36 13.37 -8.74
N THR A 54 9.35 13.93 -8.11
CA THR A 54 9.38 14.28 -6.68
C THR A 54 9.58 13.03 -5.84
N PRO A 55 10.54 13.00 -4.90
CA PRO A 55 10.76 11.82 -4.09
C PRO A 55 9.55 11.56 -3.15
N PRO A 56 9.21 10.29 -2.84
CA PRO A 56 7.97 9.97 -2.14
C PRO A 56 7.97 10.41 -0.67
N ASP A 57 9.15 10.66 -0.08
CA ASP A 57 9.33 11.18 1.27
C ASP A 57 8.94 12.66 1.41
N ALA A 58 8.93 13.41 0.31
CA ALA A 58 8.42 14.79 0.24
C ALA A 58 6.90 14.86 0.02
N VAL A 59 6.22 13.71 -0.13
CA VAL A 59 4.80 13.61 -0.45
C VAL A 59 4.07 12.87 0.68
N PRO A 60 2.91 13.34 1.16
CA PRO A 60 2.16 12.67 2.23
C PRO A 60 1.37 11.46 1.70
N VAL A 61 2.04 10.50 1.04
CA VAL A 61 1.41 9.37 0.32
C VAL A 61 0.49 8.56 1.23
N ILE A 62 0.94 8.19 2.43
CA ILE A 62 0.14 7.41 3.39
C ILE A 62 -1.08 8.20 3.86
N ALA A 63 -0.94 9.49 4.15
CA ALA A 63 -2.08 10.33 4.55
C ALA A 63 -3.08 10.51 3.40
N ASN A 64 -2.60 10.60 2.15
CA ASN A 64 -3.46 10.61 0.97
C ASN A 64 -4.23 9.29 0.82
N ILE A 65 -3.59 8.15 1.12
CA ILE A 65 -4.26 6.85 1.14
C ILE A 65 -5.32 6.79 2.24
N ASP A 66 -5.01 7.26 3.45
CA ASP A 66 -5.98 7.34 4.54
C ASP A 66 -7.19 8.23 4.18
N ALA A 67 -6.95 9.38 3.56
CA ALA A 67 -8.01 10.26 3.07
C ALA A 67 -8.89 9.59 2.00
N MET A 68 -8.32 8.73 1.14
CA MET A 68 -9.10 7.93 0.20
C MET A 68 -10.01 6.92 0.90
N LEU A 69 -9.57 6.32 2.00
CA LEU A 69 -10.44 5.48 2.83
C LEU A 69 -11.58 6.31 3.45
N GLY A 70 -11.32 7.56 3.80
CA GLY A 70 -12.30 8.47 4.39
C GLY A 70 -13.51 8.78 3.53
N VAL A 71 -13.38 8.75 2.20
CA VAL A 71 -14.52 8.98 1.28
C VAL A 71 -15.37 7.73 1.05
N MET A 72 -14.92 6.56 1.49
CA MET A 72 -15.67 5.31 1.38
C MET A 72 -16.74 5.22 2.49
N ASN A 73 -17.85 4.54 2.20
CA ASN A 73 -18.77 4.12 3.25
C ASN A 73 -18.09 3.09 4.18
N ALA A 74 -18.63 2.91 5.39
CA ALA A 74 -18.00 2.09 6.42
C ALA A 74 -17.73 0.64 5.98
N SER A 75 -18.71 -0.04 5.37
CA SER A 75 -18.54 -1.44 4.96
C SER A 75 -17.49 -1.59 3.86
N THR A 76 -17.51 -0.72 2.84
CA THR A 76 -16.49 -0.74 1.79
C THR A 76 -15.10 -0.44 2.34
N ARG A 77 -14.98 0.46 3.30
CA ARG A 77 -13.71 0.75 3.96
C ARG A 77 -13.18 -0.47 4.71
N GLU A 78 -14.03 -1.15 5.47
CA GLU A 78 -13.66 -2.37 6.20
C GLU A 78 -13.19 -3.47 5.24
N ASP A 79 -13.90 -3.70 4.13
CA ASP A 79 -13.50 -4.66 3.10
C ASP A 79 -12.12 -4.33 2.51
N VAL A 80 -11.84 -3.05 2.28
CA VAL A 80 -10.53 -2.58 1.77
C VAL A 80 -9.42 -2.78 2.82
N LEU A 81 -9.69 -2.54 4.10
CA LEU A 81 -8.70 -2.82 5.16
C LEU A 81 -8.39 -4.32 5.25
N VAL A 82 -9.40 -5.18 5.11
CA VAL A 82 -9.20 -6.65 5.03
C VAL A 82 -8.38 -7.01 3.79
N LEU A 83 -8.57 -6.34 2.67
CA LEU A 83 -7.76 -6.51 1.47
C LEU A 83 -6.27 -6.21 1.72
N PHE A 84 -5.98 -5.14 2.47
CA PHE A 84 -4.61 -4.77 2.84
C PHE A 84 -3.97 -5.84 3.73
N ASP A 85 -4.69 -6.32 4.73
CA ASP A 85 -4.23 -7.42 5.57
C ASP A 85 -3.96 -8.67 4.73
N LEU A 86 -4.88 -9.05 3.84
CA LEU A 86 -4.73 -10.22 2.98
C LEU A 86 -3.46 -10.14 2.11
N PHE A 87 -3.16 -8.96 1.55
CA PHE A 87 -1.97 -8.77 0.74
C PHE A 87 -0.68 -8.83 1.58
N GLU A 88 -0.67 -8.22 2.76
CA GLU A 88 0.49 -8.26 3.69
C GLU A 88 0.90 -9.69 4.04
N TYR A 89 -0.07 -10.60 4.21
CA TYR A 89 0.19 -12.00 4.52
C TYR A 89 0.31 -12.90 3.28
N SER A 90 0.17 -12.37 2.07
CA SER A 90 0.12 -13.20 0.85
C SER A 90 1.44 -13.89 0.52
N SER A 91 2.59 -13.29 0.85
CA SER A 91 3.92 -13.88 0.65
C SER A 91 4.24 -15.02 1.62
N ILE A 92 3.47 -15.22 2.69
CA ILE A 92 3.67 -16.39 3.57
C ILE A 92 3.39 -17.69 2.82
N PHE A 93 2.50 -17.63 1.82
CA PHE A 93 2.17 -18.77 0.97
C PHE A 93 3.15 -18.92 -0.21
N SER A 94 4.19 -18.10 -0.30
CA SER A 94 5.33 -18.26 -1.20
C SER A 94 6.47 -19.03 -0.50
N ALA A 95 7.60 -19.21 -1.19
CA ALA A 95 8.76 -19.91 -0.64
C ALA A 95 9.44 -19.20 0.55
N GLU A 96 9.14 -17.92 0.77
CA GLU A 96 9.88 -17.04 1.69
C GLU A 96 9.34 -17.05 3.13
N LEU A 97 8.15 -17.60 3.37
CA LEU A 97 7.54 -17.77 4.71
C LEU A 97 7.52 -16.50 5.59
N THR A 98 7.56 -15.32 4.98
CA THR A 98 7.52 -14.02 5.66
C THR A 98 6.42 -13.14 5.08
N ARG A 99 6.13 -12.01 5.73
CA ARG A 99 5.14 -11.03 5.25
C ARG A 99 5.71 -10.17 4.14
N PHE A 100 4.83 -9.59 3.33
CA PHE A 100 5.20 -8.79 2.18
C PHE A 100 6.08 -7.60 2.58
N SER A 101 5.71 -6.88 3.65
CA SER A 101 6.50 -5.75 4.16
C SER A 101 7.94 -6.10 4.55
N GLN A 102 8.24 -7.37 4.78
CA GLN A 102 9.54 -7.86 5.26
C GLN A 102 10.43 -8.40 4.14
N LEU A 103 9.91 -8.52 2.92
CA LEU A 103 10.69 -8.92 1.75
C LEU A 103 11.72 -7.84 1.41
N ASP A 104 12.82 -8.23 0.77
CA ASP A 104 13.63 -7.23 0.08
C ASP A 104 12.86 -6.63 -1.11
N ASN A 105 13.41 -5.59 -1.72
CA ASN A 105 12.66 -4.88 -2.76
C ASN A 105 12.56 -5.67 -4.07
N ASP A 106 13.52 -6.56 -4.35
CA ASP A 106 13.54 -7.38 -5.55
C ASP A 106 12.51 -8.51 -5.41
N ASP A 107 12.50 -9.21 -4.27
CA ASP A 107 11.52 -10.25 -3.92
C ASP A 107 10.10 -9.66 -3.84
N ALA A 108 9.94 -8.47 -3.25
CA ALA A 108 8.65 -7.77 -3.21
C ALA A 108 8.14 -7.42 -4.61
N TRP A 109 9.02 -7.00 -5.52
CA TRP A 109 8.68 -6.75 -6.92
C TRP A 109 8.26 -8.04 -7.63
N GLU A 110 9.02 -9.11 -7.48
CA GLU A 110 8.71 -10.42 -8.05
C GLU A 110 7.36 -10.95 -7.55
N HIS A 111 7.08 -10.81 -6.24
CA HIS A 111 5.81 -11.22 -5.64
C HIS A 111 4.61 -10.42 -6.21
N ILE A 112 4.78 -9.11 -6.41
CA ILE A 112 3.78 -8.26 -7.06
C ILE A 112 3.50 -8.75 -8.49
N GLU A 113 4.54 -9.05 -9.26
CA GLU A 113 4.40 -9.51 -10.65
C GLU A 113 3.82 -10.91 -10.73
N ALA A 114 4.15 -11.80 -9.79
CA ALA A 114 3.53 -13.11 -9.65
C ALA A 114 2.02 -12.99 -9.35
N CYS A 115 1.62 -12.08 -8.44
CA CYS A 115 0.21 -11.82 -8.15
C CYS A 115 -0.53 -11.23 -9.37
N GLN A 116 0.14 -10.33 -10.12
CA GLN A 116 -0.42 -9.69 -11.31
C GLN A 116 -0.63 -10.67 -12.47
N SER A 117 0.29 -11.63 -12.63
CA SER A 117 0.25 -12.65 -13.69
C SER A 117 -0.47 -13.96 -13.28
N SER A 118 -0.90 -14.06 -12.02
CA SER A 118 -1.59 -15.23 -11.48
C SER A 118 -2.86 -15.60 -12.24
N GLY A 119 -3.14 -16.90 -12.35
CA GLY A 119 -4.43 -17.43 -12.81
C GLY A 119 -5.60 -17.09 -11.89
N LEU A 120 -5.34 -16.78 -10.61
CA LEU A 120 -6.36 -16.45 -9.62
C LEU A 120 -6.82 -14.98 -9.74
N PHE A 121 -8.10 -14.78 -10.06
CA PHE A 121 -8.67 -13.43 -10.21
C PHE A 121 -8.46 -12.55 -8.97
N ILE A 122 -8.64 -13.12 -7.78
CA ILE A 122 -8.53 -12.36 -6.54
C ILE A 122 -7.12 -11.78 -6.35
N GLN A 123 -6.06 -12.53 -6.65
CA GLN A 123 -4.68 -12.02 -6.54
C GLN A 123 -4.44 -10.85 -7.49
N ARG A 124 -4.89 -10.98 -8.74
CA ARG A 124 -4.80 -9.89 -9.74
C ARG A 124 -5.59 -8.65 -9.30
N ALA A 125 -6.79 -8.83 -8.77
CA ALA A 125 -7.65 -7.75 -8.31
C ALA A 125 -7.04 -7.02 -7.10
N VAL A 126 -6.53 -7.77 -6.11
CA VAL A 126 -5.86 -7.23 -4.91
C VAL A 126 -4.66 -6.39 -5.33
N VAL A 127 -3.73 -6.95 -6.11
CA VAL A 127 -2.49 -6.22 -6.47
C VAL A 127 -2.78 -5.00 -7.35
N THR A 128 -3.79 -5.08 -8.23
CA THR A 128 -4.25 -3.93 -9.01
C THR A 128 -4.80 -2.83 -8.11
N ALA A 129 -5.57 -3.18 -7.07
CA ALA A 129 -6.06 -2.21 -6.10
C ALA A 129 -4.91 -1.58 -5.30
N MET A 130 -3.95 -2.37 -4.82
CA MET A 130 -2.76 -1.86 -4.12
C MET A 130 -1.99 -0.86 -4.96
N LYS A 131 -1.66 -1.21 -6.22
CA LYS A 131 -0.99 -0.29 -7.16
C LYS A 131 -1.77 1.02 -7.33
N LYS A 132 -3.11 0.95 -7.44
CA LYS A 132 -3.96 2.16 -7.55
C LYS A 132 -3.88 3.03 -6.30
N PHE A 133 -3.96 2.48 -5.09
CA PHE A 133 -3.83 3.27 -3.86
C PHE A 133 -2.48 4.00 -3.81
N ILE A 134 -1.39 3.32 -4.15
CA ILE A 134 -0.05 3.92 -4.15
C ILE A 134 0.06 5.03 -5.20
N TYR A 135 -0.26 4.72 -6.46
CA TYR A 135 -0.10 5.69 -7.54
C TYR A 135 -1.02 6.89 -7.38
N ILE A 136 -2.29 6.69 -6.99
CA ILE A 136 -3.21 7.81 -6.73
C ILE A 136 -2.73 8.59 -5.50
N GLY A 137 -2.28 7.91 -4.44
CA GLY A 137 -1.79 8.55 -3.22
C GLY A 137 -0.59 9.48 -3.49
N TYR A 138 0.30 9.07 -4.39
CA TYR A 138 1.42 9.89 -4.84
C TYR A 138 0.98 11.03 -5.78
N TRP A 139 0.32 10.70 -6.90
CA TRP A 139 -0.04 11.68 -7.93
C TRP A 139 -1.15 12.66 -7.53
N ARG A 140 -1.83 12.45 -6.41
CA ARG A 140 -2.83 13.40 -5.92
C ARG A 140 -2.20 14.71 -5.42
N ASP A 141 -0.95 14.67 -4.99
CA ASP A 141 -0.26 15.85 -4.47
C ASP A 141 0.29 16.73 -5.60
N GLU A 142 0.01 18.03 -5.55
CA GLU A 142 0.43 18.99 -6.57
C GLU A 142 1.95 19.09 -6.74
N GLN A 143 2.71 18.76 -5.69
CA GLN A 143 4.17 18.75 -5.73
C GLN A 143 4.70 17.71 -6.73
N THR A 144 3.92 16.68 -7.06
CA THR A 144 4.31 15.66 -8.04
C THR A 144 4.12 16.10 -9.49
N TRP A 145 3.35 17.17 -9.73
CA TRP A 145 2.94 17.55 -11.09
C TRP A 145 3.96 18.41 -11.82
N LYS A 146 4.69 19.26 -11.09
CA LYS A 146 5.65 20.21 -11.68
C LYS A 146 6.74 19.52 -12.51
N PRO A 147 7.35 18.39 -12.07
CA PRO A 147 8.35 17.69 -12.88
C PRO A 147 7.86 17.18 -14.23
N ILE A 148 6.58 16.86 -14.34
CA ILE A 148 5.96 16.38 -15.59
C ILE A 148 5.29 17.52 -16.38
N GLU A 149 5.60 18.77 -16.03
CA GLU A 149 5.05 19.97 -16.66
C GLU A 149 3.52 20.02 -16.66
N PHE A 150 2.90 19.40 -15.66
CA PHE A 150 1.46 19.44 -15.48
C PHE A 150 1.08 20.57 -14.51
N ASP A 151 0.38 21.58 -15.03
CA ASP A 151 -0.09 22.76 -14.28
C ASP A 151 -1.25 22.47 -13.30
N GLY A 152 -1.75 21.23 -13.29
CA GLY A 152 -2.94 20.86 -12.54
C GLY A 152 -4.26 21.15 -13.28
N PRO A 153 -5.41 20.83 -12.66
CA PRO A 153 -6.73 21.06 -13.24
C PRO A 153 -7.02 22.55 -13.48
N VAL A 154 -7.37 22.91 -14.71
CA VAL A 154 -7.59 24.31 -15.12
C VAL A 154 -8.97 24.87 -14.78
N SER A 155 -9.93 24.04 -14.35
CA SER A 155 -11.33 24.47 -14.16
C SER A 155 -11.46 25.67 -13.23
N LYS A 156 -10.70 25.70 -12.12
CA LYS A 156 -10.67 26.87 -11.23
C LYS A 156 -9.90 28.05 -11.84
N LYS A 157 -8.73 27.78 -12.43
CA LYS A 157 -7.85 28.79 -13.08
C LYS A 157 -8.59 29.57 -14.18
N TRP A 158 -9.44 28.89 -14.93
CA TRP A 158 -10.19 29.45 -16.07
C TRP A 158 -11.66 29.74 -15.74
N ASN A 159 -12.07 29.59 -14.48
CA ASN A 159 -13.45 29.79 -14.04
C ASN A 159 -14.48 29.04 -14.90
N LEU A 160 -14.18 27.79 -15.27
CA LEU A 160 -15.05 26.97 -16.10
C LEU A 160 -16.31 26.59 -15.31
N PRO A 161 -17.52 26.90 -15.81
CA PRO A 161 -18.75 26.51 -15.14
C PRO A 161 -18.89 24.99 -15.12
N SER A 162 -19.30 24.43 -13.97
CA SER A 162 -19.63 23.02 -13.88
C SER A 162 -20.87 22.74 -14.73
N LEU A 163 -20.76 21.80 -15.67
CA LEU A 163 -21.87 21.35 -16.51
C LEU A 163 -22.70 20.24 -15.86
N GLY A 164 -22.42 19.90 -14.60
CA GLY A 164 -22.98 18.74 -13.93
C GLY A 164 -22.40 17.43 -14.44
N ASN A 165 -23.01 16.31 -14.05
CA ASN A 165 -22.66 15.00 -14.57
C ASN A 165 -23.30 14.82 -15.95
N ALA A 166 -22.52 14.40 -16.95
CA ALA A 166 -23.08 14.00 -18.23
C ALA A 166 -24.09 12.85 -17.99
N PRO A 167 -25.32 12.93 -18.52
CA PRO A 167 -26.29 11.85 -18.39
C PRO A 167 -25.74 10.58 -19.05
N LEU A 168 -26.12 9.41 -18.52
CA LEU A 168 -25.78 8.14 -19.14
C LEU A 168 -26.30 8.12 -20.59
N PRO A 169 -25.53 7.58 -21.56
CA PRO A 169 -26.01 7.43 -22.93
C PRO A 169 -27.33 6.66 -22.92
N THR A 170 -28.35 7.21 -23.59
CA THR A 170 -29.58 6.48 -23.86
C THR A 170 -29.31 5.57 -25.06
N ALA A 171 -29.50 4.26 -24.87
CA ALA A 171 -29.38 3.26 -25.92
C ALA A 171 -30.50 3.39 -26.95
#